data_AF-A0AAU3ERZ9-F1
#
_entry.id   AF-A0AAU3ERZ9-F1
#
_cell.length_a   1.000
_cell.length_b   1.000
_cell.length_c   1.000
_cell.angle_alpha   90.00
_cell.angle_beta   90.00
_cell.angle_gamma   90.00
#
_symmetry.space_group_name_H-M   'P 1'
#
loop_
_entity.id
_entity.type
_entity.pdbx_description
1 polymer ?
#
loop_
_entity_poly.entity_id
_entity_poly.type
_entity_poly.pdbx_seq_one_letter_code
_entity_poly.pdbx_strand_id
1 'polypeptide(L)'
;MTRDEQPPGAAEAERLQRLFRFFGATQGAGRSPVYETLSEGVAGDPSLLALLLDTPEEQRRPSLLFAAVNLLLASRRGSELAAYYPIHGGRRAVDDQLVSTFAAFCGRHRDELACLLSQRSTQTNEIRRCVALRLGVDHVHRHWPGPVALVEVGASAGLNLLFDHYDYRLNGEATATPPASSVVVSCEVRGSSGADILRTAPEITRRIGIDQRPVDLSDPDARAWLEAFIWPEQIEELATLRGAIDLAASTVATKVVTGEATMDTARILTELPGHEPVVVFTASLLSYLTTRARSLFVAQLQEASRRRPVAWVFTEAPGLLATTTLDLPALRGPLARRNSLYVVGASLCGDGQRHDQLLGLADPYLRWFSPARDPLDDFPWMPPD
;
A
#
# COMPACT_ATOMS: atom_id res chain seq x y z
N MET A 1 -46.63 6.47 -2.09
CA MET A 1 -45.17 6.68 -1.99
C MET A 1 -44.48 5.46 -2.57
N THR A 2 -44.30 5.47 -3.88
CA THR A 2 -43.49 4.49 -4.60
C THR A 2 -42.03 4.74 -4.25
N ARG A 3 -41.33 3.72 -3.75
CA ARG A 3 -39.86 3.73 -3.72
C ARG A 3 -39.42 3.78 -5.18
N ASP A 4 -38.79 4.87 -5.60
CA ASP A 4 -38.11 4.95 -6.89
C ASP A 4 -37.04 3.86 -6.92
N GLU A 5 -37.29 2.79 -7.67
CA GLU A 5 -36.25 1.86 -8.08
C GLU A 5 -35.41 2.58 -9.14
N GLN A 6 -34.32 3.23 -8.70
CA GLN A 6 -33.31 3.74 -9.62
C GLN A 6 -32.77 2.59 -10.48
N PRO A 7 -32.56 2.80 -11.79
CA PRO A 7 -31.99 1.78 -12.64
C PRO A 7 -30.58 1.38 -12.14
N PRO A 8 -30.19 0.10 -12.23
CA PRO A 8 -28.95 -0.42 -11.61
C PRO A 8 -27.68 0.34 -12.02
N GLY A 9 -27.64 0.93 -13.22
CA GLY A 9 -26.52 1.77 -13.67
C GLY A 9 -26.42 3.14 -12.97
N ALA A 10 -27.55 3.73 -12.55
CA ALA A 10 -27.55 5.03 -11.87
C ALA A 10 -27.01 4.94 -10.44
N ALA A 11 -27.42 3.90 -9.69
CA ALA A 11 -26.93 3.66 -8.33
C ALA A 11 -25.40 3.41 -8.30
N GLU A 12 -24.89 2.68 -9.30
CA GLU A 12 -23.46 2.43 -9.41
C GLU A 12 -22.68 3.68 -9.85
N ALA A 13 -23.22 4.48 -10.76
CA ALA A 13 -22.63 5.77 -11.11
C ALA A 13 -22.50 6.67 -9.88
N GLU A 14 -23.56 6.79 -9.07
CA GLU A 14 -23.50 7.56 -7.81
C GLU A 14 -22.47 7.01 -6.82
N ARG A 15 -22.32 5.69 -6.74
CA ARG A 15 -21.27 5.05 -5.92
C ARG A 15 -19.88 5.47 -6.41
N LEU A 16 -19.63 5.46 -7.72
CA LEU A 16 -18.36 5.90 -8.29
C LEU A 16 -18.10 7.38 -8.06
N GLN A 17 -19.12 8.23 -8.20
CA GLN A 17 -19.00 9.66 -7.86
C GLN A 17 -18.53 9.86 -6.43
N ARG A 18 -19.19 9.19 -5.47
CA ARG A 18 -18.78 9.23 -4.06
C ARG A 18 -17.37 8.69 -3.84
N LEU A 19 -16.99 7.63 -4.56
CA LEU A 19 -15.66 7.03 -4.46
C LEU A 19 -14.55 7.96 -4.98
N PHE A 20 -14.76 8.64 -6.10
CA PHE A 20 -13.82 9.63 -6.63
C PHE A 20 -13.69 10.82 -5.68
N ARG A 21 -14.80 11.41 -5.23
CA ARG A 21 -14.76 12.51 -4.25
C ARG A 21 -14.04 12.11 -2.97
N PHE A 22 -14.32 10.91 -2.46
CA PHE A 22 -13.64 10.37 -1.29
C PHE A 22 -12.13 10.19 -1.54
N PHE A 23 -11.74 9.65 -2.71
CA PHE A 23 -10.33 9.48 -3.07
C PHE A 23 -9.60 10.83 -3.15
N GLY A 24 -10.20 11.83 -3.82
CA GLY A 24 -9.67 13.19 -3.90
C GLY A 24 -9.49 13.81 -2.51
N ALA A 25 -10.53 13.78 -1.68
CA ALA A 25 -10.53 14.41 -0.37
C ALA A 25 -9.64 13.71 0.68
N THR A 26 -9.43 12.39 0.58
CA THR A 26 -8.72 11.61 1.61
C THR A 26 -7.32 11.13 1.22
N GLN A 27 -7.06 10.96 -0.08
CA GLN A 27 -5.77 10.48 -0.57
C GLN A 27 -5.07 11.51 -1.46
N GLY A 28 -5.83 12.24 -2.28
CA GLY A 28 -5.34 13.31 -3.16
C GLY A 28 -4.91 14.55 -2.40
N ALA A 29 -5.76 15.01 -1.46
CA ALA A 29 -5.61 16.26 -0.74
C ALA A 29 -4.24 16.38 -0.04
N GLY A 30 -3.54 17.48 -0.36
CA GLY A 30 -2.20 17.76 0.18
C GLY A 30 -1.09 16.81 -0.29
N ARG A 31 -1.38 15.96 -1.29
CA ARG A 31 -0.40 15.03 -1.89
C ARG A 31 -0.27 15.17 -3.40
N SER A 32 -1.39 15.30 -4.11
CA SER A 32 -1.43 15.48 -5.56
C SER A 32 -2.54 16.44 -5.95
N PRO A 33 -2.21 17.73 -6.16
CA PRO A 33 -3.17 18.70 -6.69
C PRO A 33 -3.83 18.23 -8.00
N VAL A 34 -3.09 17.49 -8.84
CA VAL A 34 -3.61 16.94 -10.10
C VAL A 34 -4.70 15.91 -9.81
N TYR A 35 -4.42 14.87 -9.02
CA TYR A 35 -5.42 13.84 -8.73
C TYR A 35 -6.55 14.31 -7.82
N GLU A 36 -6.31 15.27 -6.94
CA GLU A 36 -7.37 15.93 -6.17
C GLU A 36 -8.37 16.62 -7.11
N THR A 37 -7.88 17.46 -8.03
CA THR A 37 -8.72 18.19 -8.98
C THR A 37 -9.41 17.26 -9.98
N LEU A 38 -8.68 16.29 -10.52
CA LEU A 38 -9.24 15.30 -11.44
C LEU A 38 -10.28 14.41 -10.77
N SER A 39 -10.15 14.13 -9.47
CA SER A 39 -11.16 13.33 -8.77
C SER A 39 -12.51 14.02 -8.70
N GLU A 40 -12.56 15.32 -8.41
CA GLU A 40 -13.82 16.07 -8.45
C GLU A 40 -14.33 16.19 -9.90
N GLY A 41 -13.44 16.45 -10.86
CA GLY A 41 -13.78 16.53 -12.28
C GLY A 41 -14.41 15.25 -12.82
N VAL A 42 -13.81 14.09 -12.53
CA VAL A 42 -14.36 12.77 -12.93
C VAL A 42 -15.68 12.49 -12.22
N ALA A 43 -15.82 12.83 -10.94
CA ALA A 43 -17.09 12.67 -10.22
C ALA A 43 -18.22 13.54 -10.80
N GLY A 44 -17.89 14.64 -11.48
CA GLY A 44 -18.84 15.52 -12.14
C GLY A 44 -19.15 15.16 -13.60
N ASP A 45 -18.41 14.23 -14.22
CA ASP A 45 -18.48 13.94 -15.65
C ASP A 45 -18.98 12.50 -15.93
N PRO A 46 -20.24 12.32 -16.36
CA PRO A 46 -20.79 11.01 -16.69
C PRO A 46 -20.01 10.26 -17.76
N SER A 47 -19.36 10.94 -18.70
CA SER A 47 -18.59 10.31 -19.78
C SER A 47 -17.31 9.66 -19.27
N LEU A 48 -16.67 10.27 -18.26
CA LEU A 48 -15.50 9.72 -17.59
C LEU A 48 -15.86 8.55 -16.67
N LEU A 49 -16.99 8.66 -15.94
CA LEU A 49 -17.49 7.55 -15.11
C LEU A 49 -17.85 6.33 -15.96
N ALA A 50 -18.39 6.54 -17.17
CA ALA A 50 -18.75 5.46 -18.08
C ALA A 50 -17.56 4.56 -18.46
N LEU A 51 -16.32 5.08 -18.46
CA LEU A 51 -15.11 4.28 -18.70
C LEU A 51 -14.93 3.14 -17.69
N LEU A 52 -15.42 3.32 -16.45
CA LEU A 52 -15.36 2.32 -15.38
C LEU A 52 -16.65 1.51 -15.25
N LEU A 53 -17.80 2.06 -15.64
CA LEU A 53 -19.06 1.30 -15.57
C LEU A 53 -19.06 0.09 -16.50
N ASP A 54 -18.31 0.17 -17.61
CA ASP A 54 -18.13 -0.91 -18.58
C ASP A 54 -17.13 -2.00 -18.12
N THR A 55 -16.52 -1.86 -16.94
CA THR A 55 -15.50 -2.81 -16.43
C THR A 55 -16.03 -3.67 -15.28
N PRO A 56 -15.43 -4.85 -15.02
CA PRO A 56 -15.65 -5.65 -13.81
C PRO A 56 -15.67 -4.83 -12.52
N GLU A 57 -16.55 -5.17 -11.58
CA GLU A 57 -16.78 -4.37 -10.36
C GLU A 57 -15.48 -4.14 -9.56
N GLU A 58 -14.63 -5.16 -9.46
CA GLU A 58 -13.35 -5.10 -8.75
C GLU A 58 -12.36 -4.08 -9.32
N GLN A 59 -12.52 -3.72 -10.60
CA GLN A 59 -11.69 -2.77 -11.35
C GLN A 59 -12.21 -1.33 -11.29
N ARG A 60 -13.41 -1.10 -10.75
CA ARG A 60 -14.03 0.24 -10.72
C ARG A 60 -13.45 1.13 -9.63
N ARG A 61 -12.18 1.50 -9.77
CA ARG A 61 -11.38 2.23 -8.77
C ARG A 61 -10.77 3.49 -9.39
N PRO A 62 -10.75 4.64 -8.67
CA PRO A 62 -10.07 5.85 -9.12
C PRO A 62 -8.61 5.62 -9.47
N SER A 63 -7.88 4.87 -8.64
CA SER A 63 -6.47 4.54 -8.88
C SER A 63 -6.24 3.77 -10.19
N LEU A 64 -7.19 2.94 -10.62
CA LEU A 64 -7.05 2.18 -11.86
C LEU A 64 -7.22 3.08 -13.10
N LEU A 65 -8.21 3.98 -13.09
CA LEU A 65 -8.38 4.98 -14.16
C LEU A 65 -7.14 5.87 -14.28
N PHE A 66 -6.66 6.39 -13.15
CA PHE A 66 -5.49 7.25 -13.14
C PHE A 66 -4.22 6.53 -13.59
N ALA A 67 -4.01 5.27 -13.17
CA ALA A 67 -2.89 4.46 -13.66
C ALA A 67 -3.00 4.15 -15.16
N ALA A 68 -4.18 3.82 -15.67
CA ALA A 68 -4.38 3.57 -17.11
C ALA A 68 -4.03 4.82 -17.94
N VAL A 69 -4.48 6.00 -17.52
CA VAL A 69 -4.11 7.27 -18.17
C VAL A 69 -2.60 7.52 -18.05
N ASN A 70 -2.02 7.31 -16.87
CA ASN A 70 -0.60 7.53 -16.64
C ASN A 70 0.29 6.63 -17.51
N LEU A 71 -0.10 5.37 -17.71
CA LEU A 71 0.58 4.44 -18.62
C LEU A 71 0.56 4.97 -20.06
N LEU A 72 -0.60 5.46 -20.54
CA LEU A 72 -0.70 6.02 -21.89
C LEU A 72 0.11 7.32 -22.03
N LEU A 73 0.21 8.13 -20.97
CA LEU A 73 1.03 9.35 -20.95
C LEU A 73 2.53 9.06 -21.00
N ALA A 74 2.99 7.94 -20.41
CA ALA A 74 4.40 7.57 -20.43
C ALA A 74 4.98 7.45 -21.85
N SER A 75 4.15 7.02 -22.81
CA SER A 75 4.47 6.95 -24.26
C SER A 75 4.01 8.19 -25.05
N ARG A 76 3.25 9.10 -24.43
CA ARG A 76 2.65 10.29 -25.07
C ARG A 76 3.01 11.58 -24.33
N ARG A 77 4.30 11.73 -23.99
CA ARG A 77 4.82 12.85 -23.18
C ARG A 77 4.63 14.23 -23.83
N GLY A 78 4.34 14.30 -25.12
CA GLY A 78 4.03 15.55 -25.83
C GLY A 78 2.55 15.96 -25.80
N SER A 79 1.66 15.18 -25.17
CA SER A 79 0.25 15.55 -25.06
C SER A 79 0.04 16.74 -24.11
N GLU A 80 -1.02 17.50 -24.31
CA GLU A 80 -1.37 18.63 -23.42
C GLU A 80 -1.56 18.18 -21.96
N LEU A 81 -2.14 16.99 -21.75
CA LEU A 81 -2.31 16.42 -20.41
C LEU A 81 -0.96 16.12 -19.73
N ALA A 82 0.04 15.64 -20.48
CA ALA A 82 1.37 15.34 -19.92
C ALA A 82 2.06 16.58 -19.34
N ALA A 83 1.68 17.80 -19.79
CA ALA A 83 2.21 19.04 -19.23
C ALA A 83 1.90 19.20 -17.72
N TYR A 84 0.82 18.57 -17.22
CA TYR A 84 0.45 18.56 -15.80
C TYR A 84 1.09 17.41 -15.00
N TYR A 85 1.89 16.54 -15.62
CA TYR A 85 2.48 15.37 -14.96
C TYR A 85 4.00 15.53 -14.79
N PRO A 86 4.47 16.06 -13.64
CA PRO A 86 5.90 16.21 -13.36
C PRO A 86 6.75 14.95 -13.54
N ILE A 87 6.24 13.76 -13.21
CA ILE A 87 6.91 12.47 -13.46
C ILE A 87 7.24 12.22 -14.94
N HIS A 88 6.53 12.88 -15.87
CA HIS A 88 6.78 12.83 -17.32
C HIS A 88 7.51 14.07 -17.84
N GLY A 89 7.95 14.97 -16.96
CA GLY A 89 8.62 16.23 -17.29
C GLY A 89 7.67 17.44 -17.44
N GLY A 90 6.38 17.26 -17.13
CA GLY A 90 5.40 18.34 -17.09
C GLY A 90 5.77 19.42 -16.06
N ARG A 91 5.43 20.67 -16.36
CA ARG A 91 5.69 21.84 -15.48
C ARG A 91 4.48 22.75 -15.30
N ARG A 92 3.35 22.41 -15.94
CA ARG A 92 2.13 23.20 -15.88
C ARG A 92 1.49 22.96 -14.52
N ALA A 93 1.25 24.05 -13.79
CA ALA A 93 0.47 24.01 -12.56
C ALA A 93 -0.99 23.65 -12.87
N VAL A 94 -1.71 23.12 -11.88
CA VAL A 94 -3.15 22.89 -11.99
C VAL A 94 -3.86 24.22 -12.26
N ASP A 95 -4.73 24.22 -13.26
CA ASP A 95 -5.58 25.34 -13.65
C ASP A 95 -6.97 24.84 -14.08
N ASP A 96 -7.83 25.75 -14.52
CA ASP A 96 -9.21 25.47 -14.93
C ASP A 96 -9.32 24.58 -16.18
N GLN A 97 -8.22 24.38 -16.91
CA GLN A 97 -8.18 23.54 -18.11
C GLN A 97 -7.80 22.08 -17.82
N LEU A 98 -7.36 21.74 -16.61
CA LEU A 98 -6.90 20.38 -16.30
C LEU A 98 -7.99 19.32 -16.57
N VAL A 99 -9.21 19.55 -16.09
CA VAL A 99 -10.31 18.58 -16.21
C VAL A 99 -10.73 18.41 -17.67
N SER A 100 -10.87 19.50 -18.42
CA SER A 100 -11.24 19.43 -19.85
C SER A 100 -10.13 18.79 -20.69
N THR A 101 -8.87 19.06 -20.38
CA THR A 101 -7.71 18.42 -21.03
C THR A 101 -7.69 16.91 -20.74
N PHE A 102 -7.98 16.51 -19.51
CA PHE A 102 -8.08 15.10 -19.12
C PHE A 102 -9.25 14.40 -19.81
N ALA A 103 -10.43 15.03 -19.87
CA ALA A 103 -11.59 14.50 -20.57
C ALA A 103 -11.32 14.33 -22.07
N ALA A 104 -10.69 15.32 -22.71
CA ALA A 104 -10.30 15.25 -24.12
C ALA A 104 -9.28 14.13 -24.38
N PHE A 105 -8.32 13.92 -23.49
CA PHE A 105 -7.36 12.81 -23.58
C PHE A 105 -8.08 11.46 -23.45
N CYS A 106 -8.94 11.30 -22.45
CA CYS A 106 -9.68 10.06 -22.23
C CYS A 106 -10.61 9.75 -23.41
N GLY A 107 -11.31 10.75 -23.96
CA GLY A 107 -12.15 10.59 -25.14
C GLY A 107 -11.37 10.16 -26.37
N ARG A 108 -10.16 10.73 -26.59
CA ARG A 108 -9.29 10.37 -27.71
C ARG A 108 -8.73 8.95 -27.60
N HIS A 109 -8.53 8.46 -26.38
CA HIS A 109 -7.93 7.15 -26.10
C HIS A 109 -8.93 6.15 -25.49
N ARG A 110 -10.24 6.33 -25.75
CA ARG A 110 -11.31 5.56 -25.10
C ARG A 110 -11.12 4.05 -25.21
N ASP A 111 -10.80 3.55 -26.40
CA ASP A 111 -10.70 2.11 -26.65
C ASP A 111 -9.46 1.49 -25.99
N GLU A 112 -8.34 2.22 -25.98
CA GLU A 112 -7.12 1.80 -25.26
C GLU A 112 -7.36 1.74 -23.76
N LEU A 113 -8.03 2.76 -23.20
CA LEU A 113 -8.41 2.81 -21.80
C LEU A 113 -9.38 1.68 -21.44
N ALA A 114 -10.40 1.41 -22.24
CA ALA A 114 -11.34 0.32 -22.01
C ALA A 114 -10.63 -1.05 -21.99
N CYS A 115 -9.67 -1.26 -22.89
CA CYS A 115 -8.83 -2.46 -22.91
C CYS A 115 -8.01 -2.59 -21.62
N LEU A 116 -7.30 -1.53 -21.22
CA LEU A 116 -6.49 -1.53 -19.98
C LEU A 116 -7.35 -1.77 -18.74
N LEU A 117 -8.46 -1.06 -18.61
CA LEU A 117 -9.33 -1.10 -17.44
C LEU A 117 -10.01 -2.46 -17.26
N SER A 118 -10.30 -3.18 -18.35
CA SER A 118 -10.93 -4.51 -18.30
C SER A 118 -9.93 -5.65 -18.02
N GLN A 119 -8.66 -5.48 -18.39
CA GLN A 119 -7.65 -6.54 -18.29
C GLN A 119 -6.75 -6.41 -17.07
N ARG A 120 -6.47 -5.19 -16.62
CA ARG A 120 -5.51 -4.93 -15.54
C ARG A 120 -6.22 -4.82 -14.20
N SER A 121 -5.44 -4.95 -13.13
CA SER A 121 -5.90 -4.75 -11.74
C SER A 121 -4.93 -3.82 -11.01
N THR A 122 -5.40 -3.22 -9.92
CA THR A 122 -4.55 -2.42 -9.04
C THR A 122 -3.41 -3.30 -8.49
N GLN A 123 -2.18 -2.86 -8.73
CA GLN A 123 -0.95 -3.51 -8.26
C GLN A 123 0.00 -2.39 -7.81
N THR A 124 0.43 -2.41 -6.55
CA THR A 124 1.29 -1.37 -6.00
C THR A 124 2.39 -1.96 -5.14
N ASN A 125 3.59 -1.37 -5.21
CA ASN A 125 4.65 -1.59 -4.23
C ASN A 125 5.02 -0.23 -3.62
N GLU A 126 4.42 0.08 -2.47
CA GLU A 126 4.79 1.26 -1.69
C GLU A 126 6.00 0.92 -0.79
N ILE A 127 7.21 1.14 -1.32
CA ILE A 127 8.48 0.80 -0.68
C ILE A 127 8.63 1.48 0.68
N ARG A 128 7.99 2.64 0.90
CA ARG A 128 8.06 3.34 2.18
C ARG A 128 7.45 2.55 3.34
N ARG A 129 6.59 1.56 3.05
CA ARG A 129 6.04 0.63 4.06
C ARG A 129 7.10 -0.28 4.69
N CYS A 130 8.29 -0.37 4.10
CA CYS A 130 9.45 -1.01 4.72
C CYS A 130 9.83 -0.38 6.08
N VAL A 131 9.42 0.87 6.37
CA VAL A 131 9.58 1.48 7.71
C VAL A 131 8.78 0.73 8.76
N ALA A 132 7.50 0.45 8.48
CA ALA A 132 6.64 -0.35 9.35
C ALA A 132 7.14 -1.79 9.49
N LEU A 133 7.65 -2.37 8.40
CA LEU A 133 8.26 -3.70 8.44
C LEU A 133 9.49 -3.74 9.36
N ARG A 134 10.43 -2.80 9.23
CA ARG A 134 11.61 -2.74 10.11
C ARG A 134 11.23 -2.64 11.59
N LEU A 135 10.27 -1.75 11.89
CA LEU A 135 9.72 -1.58 13.24
C LEU A 135 9.17 -2.89 13.82
N GLY A 136 8.36 -3.59 13.03
CA GLY A 136 7.79 -4.86 13.45
C GLY A 136 8.84 -5.95 13.59
N VAL A 137 9.77 -6.07 12.65
CA VAL A 137 10.87 -7.05 12.69
C VAL A 137 11.77 -6.81 13.90
N ASP A 138 12.10 -5.56 14.21
CA ASP A 138 12.87 -5.19 15.40
C ASP A 138 12.12 -5.55 16.71
N HIS A 139 10.81 -5.29 16.76
CA HIS A 139 9.97 -5.74 17.87
C HIS A 139 9.96 -7.27 18.01
N VAL A 140 9.83 -8.00 16.90
CA VAL A 140 9.87 -9.47 16.88
C VAL A 140 11.23 -9.97 17.35
N HIS A 141 12.33 -9.38 16.89
CA HIS A 141 13.68 -9.79 17.27
C HIS A 141 13.95 -9.61 18.77
N ARG A 142 13.42 -8.54 19.39
CA ARG A 142 13.50 -8.38 20.86
C ARG A 142 12.75 -9.47 21.62
N HIS A 143 11.65 -9.97 21.07
CA HIS A 143 10.83 -11.01 21.70
C HIS A 143 11.37 -12.43 21.43
N TRP A 144 11.80 -12.70 20.20
CA TRP A 144 12.46 -13.93 19.77
C TRP A 144 13.84 -13.62 19.17
N PRO A 145 14.89 -13.53 20.01
CA PRO A 145 16.24 -13.27 19.55
C PRO A 145 16.75 -14.36 18.60
N GLY A 146 17.34 -13.95 17.49
CA GLY A 146 17.90 -14.85 16.49
C GLY A 146 17.44 -14.53 15.06
N PRO A 147 17.80 -15.38 14.09
CA PRO A 147 17.36 -15.27 12.71
C PRO A 147 15.84 -15.45 12.58
N VAL A 148 15.24 -14.90 11.53
CA VAL A 148 13.83 -15.08 11.20
C VAL A 148 13.64 -15.36 9.70
N ALA A 149 12.56 -16.05 9.36
CA ALA A 149 12.06 -16.11 7.98
C ALA A 149 11.07 -14.96 7.75
N LEU A 150 11.09 -14.37 6.55
CA LEU A 150 10.17 -13.30 6.16
C LEU A 150 9.21 -13.78 5.07
N VAL A 151 7.91 -13.52 5.29
CA VAL A 151 6.86 -13.70 4.30
C VAL A 151 6.06 -12.42 4.16
N GLU A 152 5.84 -11.93 2.94
CA GLU A 152 4.91 -10.83 2.66
C GLU A 152 3.65 -11.38 1.99
N VAL A 153 2.46 -11.01 2.47
CA VAL A 153 1.18 -11.42 1.87
C VAL A 153 0.50 -10.22 1.21
N GLY A 154 0.14 -10.36 -0.07
CA GLY A 154 -0.15 -9.23 -0.95
C GLY A 154 1.12 -8.54 -1.46
N ALA A 155 2.14 -9.34 -1.81
CA ALA A 155 3.48 -8.86 -2.05
C ALA A 155 3.65 -8.07 -3.37
N SER A 156 2.69 -8.16 -4.31
CA SER A 156 2.82 -7.62 -5.66
C SER A 156 4.12 -8.11 -6.33
N ALA A 157 5.13 -7.26 -6.48
CA ALA A 157 6.45 -7.60 -7.02
C ALA A 157 7.47 -8.09 -5.97
N GLY A 158 7.08 -8.14 -4.68
CA GLY A 158 7.94 -8.55 -3.58
C GLY A 158 9.02 -7.54 -3.20
N LEU A 159 8.90 -6.26 -3.58
CA LEU A 159 9.93 -5.25 -3.34
C LEU A 159 10.10 -4.90 -1.84
N ASN A 160 9.09 -5.11 -0.99
CA ASN A 160 9.26 -4.88 0.45
C ASN A 160 10.02 -6.02 1.14
N LEU A 161 10.16 -7.18 0.49
CA LEU A 161 11.00 -8.26 1.01
C LEU A 161 12.48 -7.87 1.09
N LEU A 162 12.90 -6.80 0.40
CA LEU A 162 14.27 -6.29 0.38
C LEU A 162 14.50 -5.16 1.39
N PHE A 163 13.64 -5.04 2.40
CA PHE A 163 13.67 -3.92 3.36
C PHE A 163 15.07 -3.68 3.99
N ASP A 164 15.81 -4.73 4.30
CA ASP A 164 17.14 -4.69 4.90
C ASP A 164 18.28 -4.47 3.89
N HIS A 165 17.96 -4.36 2.61
CA HIS A 165 18.87 -3.91 1.55
C HIS A 165 18.65 -2.44 1.16
N TYR A 166 17.73 -1.74 1.82
CA TYR A 166 17.48 -0.32 1.62
C TYR A 166 18.14 0.52 2.70
N ASP A 167 18.56 1.73 2.35
CA ASP A 167 18.94 2.73 3.33
C ASP A 167 17.72 3.51 3.80
N TYR A 168 17.79 4.04 5.01
CA TYR A 168 16.69 4.78 5.60
C TYR A 168 17.14 6.13 6.12
N ARG A 169 16.28 7.12 5.94
CA ARG A 169 16.44 8.48 6.43
C ARG A 169 15.23 8.90 7.27
N LEU A 170 15.43 9.06 8.57
CA LEU A 170 14.39 9.47 9.51
C LEU A 170 14.58 10.95 9.88
N ASN A 171 13.56 11.78 9.71
CA ASN A 171 13.66 13.23 9.96
C ASN A 171 14.84 13.92 9.23
N GLY A 172 15.21 13.42 8.05
CA GLY A 172 16.34 13.93 7.29
C GLY A 172 17.70 13.35 7.69
N GLU A 173 17.78 12.58 8.77
CA GLU A 173 19.01 11.95 9.26
C GLU A 173 19.13 10.51 8.76
N ALA A 174 20.30 10.16 8.19
CA ALA A 174 20.56 8.80 7.73
C ALA A 174 20.73 7.85 8.91
N THR A 175 20.11 6.67 8.84
CA THR A 175 20.22 5.63 9.89
C THR A 175 21.53 4.84 9.82
N ALA A 176 22.25 4.91 8.70
CA ALA A 176 23.58 4.36 8.50
C ALA A 176 24.43 5.36 7.69
N THR A 177 25.74 5.40 7.93
CA THR A 177 26.68 6.25 7.17
C THR A 177 28.01 5.49 6.98
N PRO A 178 28.52 5.35 5.74
CA PRO A 178 27.95 5.84 4.47
C PRO A 178 26.69 5.06 4.01
N PRO A 179 25.90 5.61 3.07
CA PRO A 179 24.83 4.86 2.41
C PRO A 179 25.39 3.61 1.74
N ALA A 180 24.71 2.47 1.92
CA ALA A 180 25.06 1.20 1.31
C ALA A 180 24.17 0.85 0.09
N SER A 181 23.07 1.58 -0.11
CA SER A 181 22.05 1.30 -1.12
C SER A 181 21.73 2.52 -1.98
N SER A 182 21.41 2.28 -3.26
CA SER A 182 20.84 3.30 -4.15
C SER A 182 19.38 3.64 -3.82
N VAL A 183 18.73 2.83 -2.99
CA VAL A 183 17.35 3.01 -2.56
C VAL A 183 17.34 3.61 -1.16
N VAL A 184 16.85 4.84 -1.03
CA VAL A 184 16.76 5.56 0.24
C VAL A 184 15.29 5.79 0.61
N VAL A 185 14.82 5.10 1.64
CA VAL A 185 13.48 5.25 2.19
C VAL A 185 13.47 6.37 3.23
N SER A 186 12.75 7.45 2.95
CA SER A 186 12.62 8.57 3.89
C SER A 186 11.33 8.48 4.69
N CYS A 187 11.33 8.90 5.96
CA CYS A 187 10.11 8.98 6.78
C CYS A 187 10.26 10.07 7.84
N GLU A 188 9.21 10.87 8.03
CA GLU A 188 9.11 11.76 9.19
C GLU A 188 8.74 10.93 10.44
N VAL A 189 9.39 11.17 11.56
CA VAL A 189 9.08 10.59 12.87
C VAL A 189 8.48 11.68 13.74
N ARG A 190 7.25 11.46 14.22
CA ARG A 190 6.49 12.39 15.07
C ARG A 190 6.41 11.90 16.52
N GLY A 191 6.50 12.83 17.47
CA GLY A 191 6.22 12.58 18.88
C GLY A 191 7.35 11.99 19.73
N SER A 192 8.52 11.65 19.16
CA SER A 192 9.72 11.28 19.93
C SER A 192 11.01 11.47 19.11
N SER A 193 12.18 11.43 19.75
CA SER A 193 13.48 11.46 19.06
C SER A 193 13.72 10.11 18.36
N GLY A 194 13.61 10.09 17.03
CA GLY A 194 13.64 8.87 16.20
C GLY A 194 14.94 8.06 16.17
N ALA A 195 15.92 8.38 17.03
CA ALA A 195 17.27 7.81 17.00
C ALA A 195 17.33 6.29 17.27
N ASP A 196 16.30 5.70 17.88
CA ASP A 196 16.31 4.29 18.30
C ASP A 196 15.41 3.38 17.47
N ILE A 197 14.68 3.92 16.50
CA ILE A 197 13.49 3.26 15.91
C ILE A 197 13.86 2.16 14.89
N LEU A 198 15.10 2.12 14.40
CA LEU A 198 15.53 1.18 13.34
C LEU A 198 16.93 0.58 13.55
N ARG A 199 17.37 0.39 14.80
CA ARG A 199 18.77 0.04 15.12
C ARG A 199 19.15 -1.40 14.78
N THR A 200 18.21 -2.34 14.83
CA THR A 200 18.50 -3.78 14.71
C THR A 200 17.64 -4.43 13.63
N ALA A 201 18.27 -5.14 12.71
CA ALA A 201 17.63 -6.09 11.83
C ALA A 201 18.23 -7.47 12.10
N PRO A 202 17.43 -8.49 12.44
CA PRO A 202 17.90 -9.86 12.50
C PRO A 202 18.35 -10.33 11.12
N GLU A 203 19.15 -11.39 11.09
CA GLU A 203 19.40 -12.14 9.87
C GLU A 203 18.08 -12.67 9.29
N ILE A 204 17.84 -12.40 8.01
CA ILE A 204 16.69 -12.92 7.27
C ILE A 204 17.13 -14.18 6.51
N THR A 205 16.71 -15.34 7.00
CA THR A 205 17.14 -16.64 6.43
C THR A 205 16.44 -16.95 5.12
N ARG A 206 15.21 -16.44 4.95
CA ARG A 206 14.34 -16.69 3.79
C ARG A 206 13.41 -15.52 3.55
N ARG A 207 13.07 -15.31 2.27
CA ARG A 207 12.12 -14.28 1.82
C ARG A 207 11.15 -14.92 0.84
N ILE A 208 9.85 -14.88 1.13
CA ILE A 208 8.81 -15.32 0.20
C ILE A 208 7.68 -14.30 0.14
N GLY A 209 7.28 -13.91 -1.07
CA GLY A 209 6.05 -13.17 -1.29
C GLY A 209 4.91 -14.12 -1.63
N ILE A 210 3.70 -13.80 -1.19
CA ILE A 210 2.45 -14.46 -1.60
C ILE A 210 1.60 -13.38 -2.25
N ASP A 211 1.21 -13.57 -3.51
CA ASP A 211 0.29 -12.68 -4.20
C ASP A 211 -0.65 -13.46 -5.12
N GLN A 212 -1.87 -12.98 -5.34
CA GLN A 212 -2.80 -13.64 -6.27
C GLN A 212 -2.35 -13.46 -7.73
N ARG A 213 -1.68 -12.35 -8.03
CA ARG A 213 -1.18 -12.01 -9.36
C ARG A 213 0.22 -11.39 -9.22
N PRO A 214 1.24 -12.20 -8.88
CA PRO A 214 2.61 -11.72 -8.74
C PRO A 214 3.04 -10.89 -9.95
N VAL A 215 3.68 -9.75 -9.71
CA VAL A 215 4.21 -8.90 -10.78
C VAL A 215 5.56 -9.45 -11.21
N ASP A 216 5.65 -9.86 -12.49
CA ASP A 216 6.91 -10.32 -13.07
C ASP A 216 7.82 -9.14 -13.38
N LEU A 217 8.81 -8.89 -12.53
CA LEU A 217 9.79 -7.84 -12.74
C LEU A 217 10.73 -8.11 -13.92
N SER A 218 10.70 -9.27 -14.59
CA SER A 218 11.45 -9.45 -15.84
C SER A 218 10.71 -8.93 -17.07
N ASP A 219 9.39 -8.76 -16.98
CA ASP A 219 8.52 -8.24 -18.05
C ASP A 219 8.49 -6.69 -18.04
N PRO A 220 8.98 -6.02 -19.11
CA PRO A 220 8.91 -4.56 -19.22
C PRO A 220 7.49 -3.98 -19.12
N ASP A 221 6.48 -4.70 -19.62
CA ASP A 221 5.09 -4.22 -19.58
C ASP A 221 4.52 -4.29 -18.16
N ALA A 222 4.89 -5.33 -17.40
CA ALA A 222 4.56 -5.44 -15.99
C ALA A 222 5.24 -4.35 -15.15
N ARG A 223 6.51 -4.02 -15.43
CA ARG A 223 7.21 -2.88 -14.81
C ARG A 223 6.51 -1.56 -15.12
N ALA A 224 6.18 -1.31 -16.39
CA ALA A 224 5.49 -0.10 -16.81
C ALA A 224 4.12 0.04 -16.12
N TRP A 225 3.39 -1.06 -15.95
CA TRP A 225 2.14 -1.07 -15.21
C TRP A 225 2.32 -0.75 -13.72
N LEU A 226 3.38 -1.28 -13.08
CA LEU A 226 3.70 -0.98 -11.69
C LEU A 226 4.07 0.51 -11.52
N GLU A 227 4.87 1.07 -12.44
CA GLU A 227 5.22 2.50 -12.45
C GLU A 227 4.00 3.42 -12.69
N ALA A 228 2.99 2.95 -13.43
CA ALA A 228 1.80 3.73 -13.74
C ALA A 228 0.99 4.11 -12.48
N PHE A 229 1.18 3.41 -11.36
CA PHE A 229 0.57 3.79 -10.07
C PHE A 229 1.33 4.88 -9.31
N ILE A 230 2.46 5.37 -9.82
CA ILE A 230 3.14 6.53 -9.24
C ILE A 230 2.45 7.82 -9.68
N TRP A 231 2.15 8.68 -8.71
CA TRP A 231 1.31 9.85 -8.92
C TRP A 231 2.07 10.99 -9.64
N PRO A 232 1.36 11.97 -10.24
CA PRO A 232 1.95 12.95 -11.14
C PRO A 232 3.14 13.71 -10.54
N GLU A 233 3.07 14.04 -9.25
CA GLU A 233 4.06 14.81 -8.52
C GLU A 233 5.16 13.95 -7.86
N GLN A 234 5.01 12.63 -7.85
CA GLN A 234 5.83 11.69 -7.07
C GLN A 234 7.11 11.24 -7.79
N ILE A 235 7.95 12.22 -8.18
CA ILE A 235 9.20 11.97 -8.91
C ILE A 235 10.19 11.14 -8.08
N GLU A 236 10.31 11.45 -6.78
CA GLU A 236 11.22 10.73 -5.88
C GLU A 236 10.77 9.29 -5.63
N GLU A 237 9.45 9.06 -5.49
CA GLU A 237 8.91 7.70 -5.37
C GLU A 237 9.10 6.89 -6.66
N LEU A 238 8.98 7.51 -7.84
CA LEU A 238 9.29 6.83 -9.11
C LEU A 238 10.76 6.40 -9.16
N ALA A 239 11.67 7.28 -8.74
CA ALA A 239 13.10 6.96 -8.66
C ALA A 239 13.36 5.83 -7.64
N THR A 240 12.71 5.88 -6.48
CA THR A 240 12.80 4.85 -5.44
C THR A 240 12.29 3.49 -5.95
N LEU A 241 11.14 3.48 -6.64
CA LEU A 241 10.57 2.27 -7.24
C LEU A 241 11.51 1.65 -8.27
N ARG A 242 12.04 2.45 -9.19
CA ARG A 242 13.01 1.97 -10.19
C ARG A 242 14.27 1.42 -9.54
N GLY A 243 14.83 2.13 -8.56
CA GLY A 243 15.97 1.65 -7.79
C GLY A 243 15.70 0.33 -7.08
N ALA A 244 14.51 0.16 -6.51
CA ALA A 244 14.10 -1.11 -5.87
C ALA A 244 13.98 -2.26 -6.88
N ILE A 245 13.43 -2.00 -8.07
CA ILE A 245 13.36 -2.98 -9.16
C ILE A 245 14.78 -3.40 -9.60
N ASP A 246 15.68 -2.44 -9.78
CA ASP A 246 17.07 -2.71 -10.17
C ASP A 246 17.83 -3.48 -9.08
N LEU A 247 17.58 -3.16 -7.80
CA LEU A 247 18.16 -3.88 -6.67
C LEU A 247 17.65 -5.32 -6.59
N ALA A 248 16.34 -5.54 -6.81
CA ALA A 248 15.74 -6.87 -6.85
C ALA A 248 16.36 -7.74 -7.96
N ALA A 249 16.70 -7.13 -9.10
CA ALA A 249 17.34 -7.85 -10.21
C ALA A 249 18.82 -8.22 -9.93
N SER A 250 19.50 -7.52 -9.00
CA SER A 250 20.96 -7.61 -8.82
C SER A 250 21.42 -8.20 -7.47
N THR A 251 20.53 -8.32 -6.47
CA THR A 251 20.93 -8.62 -5.08
C THR A 251 20.53 -10.02 -4.63
N VAL A 252 19.26 -10.24 -4.34
CA VAL A 252 18.72 -11.52 -3.85
C VAL A 252 17.47 -11.82 -4.66
N ALA A 253 17.36 -13.05 -5.15
CA ALA A 253 16.15 -13.51 -5.82
C ALA A 253 14.96 -13.45 -4.84
N THR A 254 14.10 -12.46 -5.01
CA THR A 254 12.80 -12.41 -4.33
C THR A 254 11.88 -13.42 -4.99
N LYS A 255 11.43 -14.43 -4.23
CA LYS A 255 10.47 -15.40 -4.73
C LYS A 255 9.07 -14.97 -4.34
N VAL A 256 8.28 -14.50 -5.30
CA VAL A 256 6.84 -14.28 -5.10
C VAL A 256 6.09 -15.45 -5.74
N VAL A 257 5.31 -16.17 -4.93
CA VAL A 257 4.49 -17.29 -5.38
C VAL A 257 3.04 -16.87 -5.54
N THR A 258 2.36 -17.46 -6.52
CA THR A 258 0.91 -17.32 -6.64
C THR A 258 0.23 -18.02 -5.46
N GLY A 259 -0.62 -17.29 -4.74
CA GLY A 259 -1.40 -17.85 -3.63
C GLY A 259 -2.45 -16.90 -3.09
N GLU A 260 -3.49 -17.46 -2.49
CA GLU A 260 -4.53 -16.69 -1.81
C GLU A 260 -4.25 -16.59 -0.31
N ALA A 261 -4.27 -15.36 0.21
CA ALA A 261 -4.03 -15.10 1.63
C ALA A 261 -4.89 -15.97 2.57
N THR A 262 -6.15 -16.24 2.20
CA THR A 262 -7.12 -16.93 3.06
C THR A 262 -7.04 -18.45 3.01
N MET A 263 -6.31 -19.02 2.05
CA MET A 263 -6.26 -20.46 1.76
C MET A 263 -4.85 -21.05 1.79
N ASP A 264 -3.86 -20.30 1.28
CA ASP A 264 -2.52 -20.83 1.04
C ASP A 264 -1.50 -20.46 2.12
N THR A 265 -1.78 -19.39 2.89
CA THR A 265 -0.79 -18.84 3.84
C THR A 265 -0.28 -19.91 4.80
N ALA A 266 -1.15 -20.65 5.49
CA ALA A 266 -0.70 -21.64 6.48
C ALA A 266 0.19 -22.71 5.86
N ARG A 267 -0.24 -23.26 4.71
CA ARG A 267 0.51 -24.27 3.97
C ARG A 267 1.92 -23.75 3.62
N ILE A 268 2.01 -22.56 3.01
CA ILE A 268 3.28 -21.95 2.61
C ILE A 268 4.19 -21.72 3.81
N LEU A 269 3.66 -21.19 4.93
CA LEU A 269 4.47 -20.97 6.14
C LEU A 269 4.99 -22.29 6.73
N THR A 270 4.21 -23.36 6.66
CA THR A 270 4.61 -24.67 7.21
C THR A 270 5.56 -25.46 6.30
N GLU A 271 5.57 -25.18 4.99
CA GLU A 271 6.51 -25.77 4.02
C GLU A 271 7.87 -25.07 4.04
N LEU A 272 7.99 -23.91 4.70
CA LEU A 272 9.27 -23.22 4.89
C LEU A 272 10.25 -24.12 5.67
N PRO A 273 11.46 -24.39 5.15
CA PRO A 273 12.45 -25.16 5.88
C PRO A 273 13.03 -24.34 7.04
N GLY A 274 13.26 -25.01 8.17
CA GLY A 274 13.79 -24.39 9.39
C GLY A 274 12.77 -24.35 10.54
N HIS A 275 13.22 -23.87 11.70
CA HIS A 275 12.42 -23.77 12.93
C HIS A 275 12.38 -22.35 13.50
N GLU A 276 13.06 -21.40 12.85
CA GLU A 276 13.07 -20.01 13.25
C GLU A 276 11.65 -19.40 13.26
N PRO A 277 11.39 -18.30 13.97
CA PRO A 277 10.13 -17.60 13.83
C PRO A 277 9.90 -17.13 12.38
N VAL A 278 8.63 -17.11 11.95
CA VAL A 278 8.25 -16.49 10.67
C VAL A 278 7.61 -15.14 10.94
N VAL A 279 8.18 -14.08 10.37
CA VAL A 279 7.54 -12.78 10.27
C VAL A 279 6.67 -12.77 9.01
N VAL A 280 5.37 -12.61 9.18
CA VAL A 280 4.40 -12.36 8.12
C VAL A 280 4.12 -10.87 8.07
N PHE A 281 4.33 -10.23 6.94
CA PHE A 281 4.06 -8.82 6.72
C PHE A 281 2.83 -8.60 5.85
N THR A 282 1.95 -7.68 6.27
CA THR A 282 0.88 -7.16 5.42
C THR A 282 0.85 -5.64 5.41
N ALA A 283 0.58 -5.08 4.24
CA ALA A 283 0.59 -3.65 3.99
C ALA A 283 -0.61 -3.25 3.12
N SER A 284 -1.66 -2.71 3.73
CA SER A 284 -2.98 -2.48 3.12
C SER A 284 -3.71 -3.74 2.62
N LEU A 285 -3.24 -4.95 2.90
CA LEU A 285 -3.86 -6.18 2.38
C LEU A 285 -5.33 -6.27 2.82
N LEU A 286 -5.62 -5.92 4.07
CA LEU A 286 -6.96 -6.09 4.65
C LEU A 286 -8.02 -5.25 3.95
N SER A 287 -7.62 -4.15 3.29
CA SER A 287 -8.51 -3.30 2.50
C SER A 287 -9.08 -3.98 1.25
N TYR A 288 -8.45 -5.07 0.80
CA TYR A 288 -8.90 -5.91 -0.31
C TYR A 288 -9.70 -7.14 0.16
N LEU A 289 -9.73 -7.41 1.46
CA LEU A 289 -10.43 -8.55 2.03
C LEU A 289 -11.80 -8.13 2.60
N THR A 290 -12.82 -8.96 2.37
CA THR A 290 -14.10 -8.87 3.07
C THR A 290 -13.92 -9.20 4.56
N THR A 291 -14.88 -8.83 5.41
CA THR A 291 -14.84 -9.18 6.84
C THR A 291 -14.60 -10.67 7.08
N ARG A 292 -15.30 -11.53 6.33
CA ARG A 292 -15.11 -12.99 6.40
C ARG A 292 -13.70 -13.39 5.97
N ALA A 293 -13.19 -12.83 4.88
CA ALA A 293 -11.85 -13.14 4.37
C ALA A 293 -10.75 -12.71 5.35
N ARG A 294 -10.92 -11.61 6.09
CA ARG A 294 -9.98 -11.21 7.16
C ARG A 294 -9.93 -12.24 8.29
N SER A 295 -11.09 -12.74 8.73
CA SER A 295 -11.14 -13.81 9.74
C SER A 295 -10.46 -15.09 9.26
N LEU A 296 -10.66 -15.46 7.98
CA LEU A 296 -10.00 -16.62 7.39
C LEU A 296 -8.48 -16.43 7.30
N PHE A 297 -7.99 -15.25 6.91
CA PHE A 297 -6.57 -14.94 6.90
C PHE A 297 -5.94 -15.10 8.29
N VAL A 298 -6.57 -14.57 9.34
CA VAL A 298 -6.08 -14.75 10.72
C VAL A 298 -6.10 -16.22 11.14
N ALA A 299 -7.11 -16.99 10.74
CA ALA A 299 -7.15 -18.43 10.99
C ALA A 299 -5.98 -19.18 10.31
N GLN A 300 -5.53 -18.75 9.14
CA GLN A 300 -4.33 -19.31 8.49
C GLN A 300 -3.07 -19.06 9.32
N LEU A 301 -2.91 -17.86 9.88
CA LEU A 301 -1.78 -17.53 10.75
C LEU A 301 -1.79 -18.37 12.04
N GLN A 302 -2.97 -18.57 12.62
CA GLN A 302 -3.17 -19.43 13.80
C GLN A 302 -2.91 -20.90 13.51
N GLU A 303 -3.25 -21.39 12.32
CA GLU A 303 -2.94 -22.77 11.93
C GLU A 303 -1.42 -22.94 11.76
N ALA A 304 -0.75 -22.00 11.10
CA ALA A 304 0.71 -22.04 10.96
C ALA A 304 1.44 -21.99 12.31
N SER A 305 0.93 -21.21 13.27
CA SER A 305 1.56 -21.05 14.58
C SER A 305 1.58 -22.32 15.43
N ARG A 306 0.79 -23.34 15.06
CA ARG A 306 0.82 -24.67 15.71
C ARG A 306 2.11 -25.43 15.44
N ARG A 307 2.89 -25.06 14.41
CA ARG A 307 4.13 -25.76 14.02
C ARG A 307 5.41 -24.96 14.30
N ARG A 308 5.34 -23.63 14.28
CA ARG A 308 6.47 -22.73 14.59
C ARG A 308 5.95 -21.36 15.02
N PRO A 309 6.73 -20.54 15.75
CA PRO A 309 6.33 -19.18 16.07
C PRO A 309 6.04 -18.35 14.81
N VAL A 310 4.94 -17.61 14.83
CA VAL A 310 4.51 -16.72 13.73
C VAL A 310 4.25 -15.33 14.29
N ALA A 311 4.93 -14.32 13.76
CA ALA A 311 4.65 -12.92 14.04
C ALA A 311 3.98 -12.27 12.83
N TRP A 312 2.76 -11.77 12.97
CA TRP A 312 2.12 -10.95 11.95
C TRP A 312 2.38 -9.47 12.20
N VAL A 313 3.28 -8.89 11.42
CA VAL A 313 3.55 -7.45 11.36
C VAL A 313 2.62 -6.82 10.33
N PHE A 314 1.98 -5.71 10.67
CA PHE A 314 1.00 -5.10 9.78
C PHE A 314 1.06 -3.57 9.77
N THR A 315 0.70 -3.00 8.62
CA THR A 315 0.33 -1.60 8.46
C THR A 315 -1.01 -1.51 7.73
N GLU A 316 -2.07 -1.21 8.49
CA GLU A 316 -3.46 -1.34 8.01
C GLU A 316 -4.33 -0.20 8.57
N ALA A 317 -5.43 0.10 7.88
CA ALA A 317 -6.39 1.08 8.40
C ALA A 317 -7.06 0.56 9.70
N PRO A 318 -7.26 1.42 10.73
CA PRO A 318 -7.75 1.02 12.05
C PRO A 318 -9.03 0.17 12.00
N GLY A 319 -10.02 0.58 11.20
CA GLY A 319 -11.30 -0.12 11.08
C GLY A 319 -11.24 -1.53 10.48
N LEU A 320 -10.07 -1.99 10.03
CA LEU A 320 -9.89 -3.32 9.44
C LEU A 320 -9.32 -4.35 10.42
N LEU A 321 -8.91 -3.91 11.62
CA LEU A 321 -8.20 -4.72 12.62
C LEU A 321 -9.12 -5.36 13.66
N ALA A 322 -10.41 -5.55 13.37
CA ALA A 322 -11.38 -6.11 14.31
C ALA A 322 -11.05 -7.54 14.81
N THR A 323 -10.12 -8.25 14.14
CA THR A 323 -9.63 -9.58 14.52
C THR A 323 -8.41 -9.53 15.44
N THR A 324 -7.95 -8.34 15.85
CA THR A 324 -6.90 -8.13 16.86
C THR A 324 -7.50 -7.79 18.22
N THR A 325 -6.68 -7.90 19.27
CA THR A 325 -7.04 -7.48 20.63
C THR A 325 -6.57 -6.05 20.93
N LEU A 326 -6.16 -5.28 19.91
CA LEU A 326 -5.76 -3.89 20.09
C LEU A 326 -6.97 -3.04 20.47
N ASP A 327 -6.96 -2.45 21.67
CA ASP A 327 -7.90 -1.40 22.03
C ASP A 327 -7.29 -0.05 21.67
N LEU A 328 -7.91 0.68 20.75
CA LEU A 328 -7.45 1.98 20.28
C LEU A 328 -8.55 3.04 20.56
N PRO A 329 -8.81 3.41 21.82
CA PRO A 329 -9.90 4.33 22.16
C PRO A 329 -9.77 5.69 21.48
N ALA A 330 -8.54 6.18 21.30
CA ALA A 330 -8.22 7.42 20.62
C ALA A 330 -8.56 7.41 19.12
N LEU A 331 -8.78 6.22 18.53
CA LEU A 331 -9.11 6.06 17.12
C LEU A 331 -10.58 5.67 16.91
N ARG A 332 -11.50 6.05 17.81
CA ARG A 332 -12.94 5.75 17.68
C ARG A 332 -13.64 6.73 16.71
N GLY A 333 -14.89 6.42 16.36
CA GLY A 333 -15.73 7.35 15.60
C GLY A 333 -15.24 7.63 14.17
N PRO A 334 -15.22 8.89 13.71
CA PRO A 334 -14.72 9.27 12.39
C PRO A 334 -13.27 8.84 12.17
N LEU A 335 -12.38 8.96 13.16
CA LEU A 335 -10.97 8.56 13.06
C LEU A 335 -10.80 7.07 12.74
N ALA A 336 -11.62 6.18 13.33
CA ALA A 336 -11.62 4.73 13.00
C ALA A 336 -11.88 4.46 11.52
N ARG A 337 -12.62 5.38 10.89
CA ARG A 337 -13.14 5.28 9.53
C ARG A 337 -12.31 6.09 8.54
N ARG A 338 -11.32 6.87 9.01
CA ARG A 338 -10.43 7.63 8.13
C ARG A 338 -9.42 6.67 7.50
N ASN A 339 -9.47 6.56 6.18
CA ASN A 339 -8.41 5.92 5.39
C ASN A 339 -7.15 6.81 5.26
N SER A 340 -7.05 7.88 6.02
CA SER A 340 -5.90 8.80 6.07
C SER A 340 -4.93 8.49 7.24
N LEU A 341 -5.21 7.43 8.01
CA LEU A 341 -4.42 7.01 9.17
C LEU A 341 -4.32 5.49 9.20
N TYR A 342 -3.11 4.98 9.43
CA TYR A 342 -2.82 3.56 9.51
C TYR A 342 -2.25 3.22 10.88
N VAL A 343 -2.58 2.02 11.36
CA VAL A 343 -2.00 1.42 12.55
C VAL A 343 -0.81 0.55 12.12
N VAL A 344 0.33 0.74 12.78
CA VAL A 344 1.48 -0.14 12.69
C VAL A 344 1.50 -1.02 13.94
N GLY A 345 1.49 -2.33 13.76
CA GLY A 345 1.41 -3.27 14.87
C GLY A 345 2.06 -4.61 14.58
N ALA A 346 2.17 -5.42 15.63
CA ALA A 346 2.61 -6.80 15.55
C ALA A 346 1.67 -7.72 16.35
N SER A 347 1.42 -8.92 15.84
CA SER A 347 0.69 -9.98 16.52
C SER A 347 1.59 -11.20 16.64
N LEU A 348 2.03 -11.50 17.85
CA LEU A 348 2.93 -12.61 18.13
C LEU A 348 2.11 -13.85 18.48
N CYS A 349 2.16 -14.87 17.64
CA CYS A 349 1.50 -16.16 17.86
C CYS A 349 2.54 -17.26 18.10
N GLY A 350 2.61 -17.78 19.32
CA GLY A 350 3.52 -18.85 19.73
C GLY A 350 3.05 -19.52 21.01
N ASP A 351 3.36 -20.80 21.20
CA ASP A 351 3.03 -21.57 22.41
C ASP A 351 1.54 -21.56 22.80
N GLY A 352 0.65 -21.48 21.79
CA GLY A 352 -0.80 -21.40 21.97
C GLY A 352 -1.31 -20.06 22.50
N GLN A 353 -0.44 -19.06 22.63
CA GLN A 353 -0.78 -17.70 23.02
C GLN A 353 -0.72 -16.74 21.83
N ARG A 354 -1.50 -15.67 21.90
CA ARG A 354 -1.47 -14.56 20.96
C ARG A 354 -1.33 -13.25 21.72
N HIS A 355 -0.34 -12.45 21.36
CA HIS A 355 -0.11 -11.12 21.93
C HIS A 355 -0.09 -10.08 20.82
N ASP A 356 -1.08 -9.18 20.84
CA ASP A 356 -1.16 -8.07 19.87
C ASP A 356 -0.58 -6.80 20.49
N GLN A 357 0.31 -6.15 19.77
CA GLN A 357 1.05 -4.96 20.21
C GLN A 357 0.89 -3.83 19.21
N LEU A 358 0.49 -2.66 19.71
CA LEU A 358 0.56 -1.40 18.99
C LEU A 358 2.02 -0.95 18.95
N LEU A 359 2.53 -0.65 17.76
CA LEU A 359 3.87 -0.08 17.56
C LEU A 359 3.83 1.41 17.22
N GLY A 360 2.72 1.87 16.63
CA GLY A 360 2.48 3.29 16.39
C GLY A 360 1.44 3.55 15.32
N LEU A 361 1.35 4.81 14.92
CA LEU A 361 0.47 5.29 13.86
C LEU A 361 1.26 5.84 12.70
N ALA A 362 0.69 5.80 11.51
CA ALA A 362 1.35 6.26 10.31
C ALA A 362 0.38 6.89 9.31
N ASP A 363 0.95 7.68 8.41
CA ASP A 363 0.36 7.95 7.10
C ASP A 363 0.18 6.61 6.33
N PRO A 364 -0.88 6.43 5.51
CA PRO A 364 -1.10 5.22 4.70
C PRO A 364 0.06 4.82 3.76
N TYR A 365 0.91 5.79 3.43
CA TYR A 365 2.08 5.63 2.58
C TYR A 365 3.38 5.80 3.38
N LEU A 366 3.32 5.80 4.72
CA LEU A 366 4.46 5.96 5.64
C LEU A 366 5.28 7.24 5.43
N ARG A 367 4.68 8.32 4.90
CA ARG A 367 5.36 9.63 4.81
C ARG A 367 5.77 10.14 6.19
N TRP A 368 4.93 9.87 7.18
CA TRP A 368 5.24 10.04 8.58
C TRP A 368 4.79 8.81 9.38
N PHE A 369 5.47 8.59 10.50
CA PHE A 369 5.14 7.60 11.52
C PHE A 369 5.28 8.24 12.91
N SER A 370 4.44 7.84 13.84
CA SER A 370 4.51 8.21 15.24
C SER A 370 4.54 6.93 16.09
N PRO A 371 5.67 6.61 16.74
CA PRO A 371 5.75 5.45 17.61
C PRO A 371 4.81 5.59 18.80
N ALA A 372 4.20 4.48 19.19
CA ALA A 372 3.45 4.41 20.43
C ALA A 372 4.43 4.41 21.62
N ARG A 373 4.15 5.24 22.63
CA ARG A 373 4.88 5.26 23.90
C ARG A 373 4.60 4.01 24.73
N ASP A 374 3.37 3.53 24.66
CA ASP A 374 2.88 2.33 25.34
C ASP A 374 1.68 1.74 24.58
N PRO A 375 1.18 0.54 24.95
CA PRO A 375 0.07 -0.10 24.24
C PRO A 375 -1.25 0.68 24.22
N LEU A 376 -1.42 1.68 25.10
CA LEU A 376 -2.63 2.50 25.27
C LEU A 376 -2.40 3.98 24.90
N ASP A 377 -1.34 4.30 24.17
CA ASP A 377 -1.01 5.67 23.77
C ASP A 377 -2.20 6.37 23.10
N ASP A 378 -2.49 7.60 23.56
CA ASP A 378 -3.61 8.42 23.12
C ASP A 378 -3.27 9.35 21.94
N PHE A 379 -2.00 9.39 21.51
CA PHE A 379 -1.50 10.22 20.41
C PHE A 379 -2.00 11.67 20.50
N PRO A 380 -1.62 12.43 21.54
CA PRO A 380 -2.25 13.71 21.89
C PRO A 380 -2.05 14.83 20.84
N TRP A 381 -1.15 14.62 19.89
CA TRP A 381 -0.93 15.51 18.74
C TRP A 381 -1.97 15.30 17.63
N MET A 382 -2.74 14.21 17.66
CA MET A 382 -3.83 13.99 16.73
C MET A 382 -4.98 14.96 17.02
N PRO A 383 -5.53 15.63 16.00
CA PRO A 383 -6.65 16.53 16.19
C PRO A 383 -7.86 15.78 16.78
N PRO A 384 -8.54 16.34 17.79
CA PRO A 384 -9.76 15.76 18.35
C PRO A 384 -10.90 15.98 17.35
N ASP A 385 -11.08 14.99 16.47
CA ASP A 385 -12.11 14.88 15.42
C ASP A 385 -12.20 16.04 14.40
#